data_AF-A0A2Z6RH93-F1
#
_entry.id   AF-A0A2Z6RH93-F1
#
_cell.length_a   1.000
_cell.length_b   1.000
_cell.length_c   1.000
_cell.angle_alpha   90.00
_cell.angle_beta   90.00
_cell.angle_gamma   90.00
#
_symmetry.space_group_name_H-M   'P 1'
#
loop_
_entity.id
_entity.type
_entity.pdbx_description
1 polymer ?
#
loop_
_entity_poly.entity_id
_entity_poly.type
_entity_poly.pdbx_seq_one_letter_code
_entity_poly.pdbx_strand_id
1 'polypeptide(L)' 'MPSLYPRATLKRIIKSHQSKALSKNVDVLIYLHCVLFLQKLAQEANSEAGTDKAKVVERKHVKAALERVLQEFQG' A
#
# COMPACT_ATOMS: atom_id res chain seq x y z
N MET A 1 -11.42 22.54 0.68
CA MET A 1 -10.16 21.80 0.49
C MET A 1 -10.49 20.31 0.44
N PRO A 2 -10.15 19.56 -0.61
CA PRO A 2 -10.29 18.11 -0.59
C PRO A 2 -9.44 17.54 0.55
N SER A 3 -10.02 16.65 1.35
CA SER A 3 -9.29 15.92 2.39
C SER A 3 -8.18 15.11 1.74
N LEU A 4 -6.95 15.16 2.26
CA LEU A 4 -5.79 14.40 1.72
C LEU A 4 -6.08 12.90 1.54
N TYR A 5 -6.98 12.34 2.36
CA TYR A 5 -7.43 10.94 2.26
C TYR A 5 -8.83 10.74 2.86
N PRO A 6 -9.58 9.72 2.40
CA PRO A 6 -10.95 9.46 2.83
C PRO A 6 -11.01 8.76 4.20
N ARG A 7 -10.92 9.53 5.29
CA ARG A 7 -10.90 9.01 6.69
C ARG A 7 -12.09 8.12 7.04
N ALA A 8 -13.29 8.43 6.55
CA ALA A 8 -14.48 7.62 6.82
C ALA A 8 -14.36 6.22 6.24
N THR A 9 -13.95 6.13 4.97
CA THR A 9 -13.72 4.86 4.27
C THR A 9 -12.63 4.05 4.95
N LEU A 10 -11.51 4.69 5.29
CA LEU A 10 -10.39 4.00 5.93
C LEU A 10 -10.79 3.44 7.31
N LYS A 11 -11.49 4.22 8.13
CA LYS A 11 -12.01 3.73 9.42
C LYS A 11 -12.97 2.55 9.25
N ARG A 12 -13.81 2.55 8.22
CA ARG A 12 -14.72 1.42 7.93
C ARG A 12 -13.95 0.15 7.54
N ILE A 13 -12.97 0.27 6.66
CA ILE A 13 -12.10 -0.86 6.26
C ILE A 13 -11.34 -1.40 7.47
N ILE A 14 -10.71 -0.51 8.25
CA ILE A 14 -9.95 -0.95 9.42
C ILE A 14 -10.87 -1.68 10.41
N LYS A 15 -12.05 -1.12 10.73
CA LYS A 15 -13.03 -1.77 11.61
C LYS A 15 -13.57 -3.10 11.09
N SER A 16 -13.59 -3.35 9.78
CA SER A 16 -13.97 -4.68 9.28
C SER A 16 -12.88 -5.73 9.47
N HIS A 17 -11.63 -5.31 9.70
CA HIS A 17 -10.47 -6.18 9.91
C HIS A 17 -9.96 -6.20 11.37
N GLN A 18 -10.58 -5.46 12.29
CA GLN A 18 -10.27 -5.52 13.72
C GLN A 18 -11.51 -5.37 14.59
N SER A 19 -11.49 -5.98 15.78
CA SER A 19 -12.60 -5.94 16.74
C SER A 19 -12.58 -4.74 17.70
N LYS A 20 -11.45 -4.02 17.78
CA LYS A 20 -11.25 -2.95 18.76
C LYS A 20 -11.63 -1.57 18.21
N ALA A 21 -12.01 -0.66 19.11
CA ALA A 21 -12.25 0.73 18.76
C ALA A 21 -10.94 1.41 18.35
N LEU A 22 -11.02 2.27 17.33
CA LEU A 22 -9.90 3.08 16.88
C LEU A 22 -9.74 4.32 17.76
N SER A 23 -8.55 4.49 18.33
CA SER A 23 -8.17 5.73 19.00
C SER A 23 -8.01 6.87 17.98
N LYS A 24 -7.96 8.10 18.49
CA LYS A 24 -7.78 9.32 17.68
C LYS A 24 -6.52 9.19 16.82
N ASN A 25 -6.67 9.47 15.53
CA ASN A 25 -5.59 9.50 14.54
C ASN A 25 -4.86 8.19 14.23
N VAL A 26 -5.30 7.04 14.77
CA VAL A 26 -4.75 5.72 14.38
C VAL A 26 -4.93 5.46 12.89
N ASP A 27 -6.06 5.91 12.33
CA ASP A 27 -6.33 5.84 10.90
C ASP A 27 -5.29 6.60 10.06
N VAL A 28 -4.71 7.69 10.58
CA VAL A 28 -3.67 8.46 9.88
C VAL A 28 -2.39 7.65 9.76
N LEU A 29 -1.97 7.00 10.84
CA LEU A 29 -0.76 6.18 10.85
C LEU A 29 -0.90 4.96 9.94
N ILE A 30 -2.05 4.29 9.99
CA ILE A 30 -2.33 3.17 9.08
C ILE A 30 -2.32 3.64 7.62
N TYR A 31 -2.91 4.81 7.33
CA TYR A 31 -2.85 5.38 5.99
C TYR A 31 -1.41 5.64 5.55
N LEU A 32 -0.59 6.24 6.41
CA LEU A 32 0.81 6.51 6.13
C LEU A 32 1.57 5.22 5.79
N HIS A 33 1.42 4.17 6.60
CA HIS A 33 2.02 2.86 6.30
C HIS A 33 1.54 2.27 4.98
N CYS A 34 0.25 2.43 4.65
CA CYS A 34 -0.30 1.99 3.37
C CYS A 34 0.33 2.76 2.20
N VAL A 35 0.51 4.07 2.32
CA VAL A 35 1.18 4.89 1.29
C VAL A 35 2.64 4.49 1.13
N LEU A 36 3.37 4.27 2.23
CA LEU A 36 4.77 3.81 2.18
C LEU A 36 4.90 2.44 1.51
N PHE A 37 3.99 1.52 1.81
CA PHE A 37 3.91 0.23 1.14
C PHE A 37 3.65 0.38 -0.37
N LEU A 38 2.67 1.20 -0.77
CA LEU A 38 2.35 1.44 -2.17
C LEU A 38 3.52 2.11 -2.93
N GLN A 39 4.23 3.04 -2.30
CA GLN A 39 5.40 3.69 -2.88
C GLN A 39 6.52 2.67 -3.15
N LYS A 40 6.81 1.82 -2.16
CA LYS A 40 7.82 0.75 -2.29
C LYS A 40 7.41 -0.27 -3.35
N LEU A 41 6.14 -0.68 -3.36
CA LEU A 41 5.60 -1.59 -4.38
C LEU A 41 5.72 -1.02 -5.79
N ALA A 42 5.41 0.27 -5.98
CA ALA A 42 5.56 0.93 -7.26
C ALA A 42 7.02 1.04 -7.70
N GLN A 43 7.94 1.33 -6.78
CA GLN A 43 9.37 1.37 -7.07
C GLN A 43 9.89 -0.01 -7.51
N GLU A 44 9.54 -1.06 -6.79
CA GLU A 44 9.98 -2.42 -7.10
C GLU A 44 9.36 -2.93 -8.42
N ALA A 45 8.09 -2.64 -8.68
CA ALA A 45 7.44 -2.97 -9.94
C ALA A 45 8.06 -2.25 -11.14
N ASN A 46 8.54 -1.01 -10.96
CA ASN A 46 9.31 -0.29 -11.98
C ASN A 46 10.68 -0.94 -12.23
N SER A 47 11.38 -1.40 -11.19
CA SER A 47 12.65 -2.13 -11.34
C SER A 47 12.46 -3.43 -12.11
N GLU A 48 11.41 -4.19 -11.80
CA GLU A 48 11.05 -5.42 -12.52
C GLU A 48 10.71 -5.15 -13.99
N ALA A 49 9.92 -4.11 -14.27
CA ALA A 49 9.61 -3.69 -15.65
C ALA A 49 10.88 -3.26 -16.42
N GLY A 50 11.81 -2.58 -15.76
CA GLY A 50 13.10 -2.19 -16.35
C GLY A 50 13.97 -3.40 -16.71
N THR A 51 13.95 -4.44 -15.88
CA THR A 51 14.68 -5.70 -16.13
C THR A 51 14.08 -6.46 -17.32
N ASP A 52 12.75 -6.46 -17.45
CA ASP A 52 12.03 -7.03 -18.60
C ASP A 52 12.09 -6.16 -19.87
N LYS A 53 12.70 -4.96 -19.79
CA LYS A 53 12.71 -3.93 -20.86
C LYS A 53 11.30 -3.54 -21.34
N ALA A 54 10.32 -3.67 -20.45
CA ALA A 54 8.94 -3.31 -20.73
C ALA A 54 8.78 -1.78 -20.78
N LYS A 55 7.97 -1.28 -21.73
CA LYS A 55 7.67 0.17 -21.85
C LYS A 55 6.67 0.66 -20.79
N VAL A 56 5.92 -0.26 -20.19
CA VAL A 56 4.86 0.03 -19.21
C VAL A 56 4.90 -1.02 -18.10
N VAL A 57 4.54 -0.62 -16.88
CA VAL A 57 4.37 -1.56 -15.77
C VAL A 57 3.15 -2.44 -16.01
N GLU A 58 3.40 -3.67 -16.45
CA GLU A 58 2.40 -4.72 -16.58
C GLU A 58 2.08 -5.43 -15.25
N ARG A 59 0.95 -6.16 -15.23
CA ARG A 59 0.48 -6.95 -14.08
C ARG A 59 1.55 -7.91 -13.53
N LYS A 60 2.36 -8.52 -14.40
CA LYS A 60 3.39 -9.49 -14.02
C LYS A 60 4.47 -8.86 -13.13
N HIS A 61 4.88 -7.62 -13.42
CA HIS A 61 5.88 -6.89 -12.64
C HIS A 61 5.34 -6.58 -11.24
N VAL A 62 4.09 -6.13 -11.16
CA VAL A 62 3.44 -5.86 -9.86
C VAL A 62 3.34 -7.14 -9.03
N LYS A 63 2.98 -8.28 -9.65
CA LYS A 63 2.89 -9.56 -8.94
C LYS A 63 4.25 -10.01 -8.38
N ALA A 64 5.30 -9.92 -9.18
CA ALA A 64 6.67 -10.26 -8.76
C ALA A 64 7.16 -9.33 -7.63
N ALA A 65 6.95 -8.02 -7.78
CA ALA A 65 7.29 -7.03 -6.77
C ALA A 65 6.51 -7.22 -5.46
N LEU A 66 5.23 -7.60 -5.54
CA LEU A 66 4.36 -7.78 -4.38
C LEU A 66 4.89 -8.85 -3.42
N GLU A 67 5.38 -9.97 -3.94
CA GLU A 67 5.92 -11.05 -3.11
C GLU A 67 7.11 -10.57 -2.27
N ARG A 68 8.03 -9.78 -2.87
CA ARG A 68 9.18 -9.21 -2.17
C ARG A 68 8.78 -8.16 -1.14
N VAL A 69 7.94 -7.20 -1.53
CA VAL A 69 7.55 -6.10 -0.64
C VAL A 69 6.71 -6.61 0.52
N LEU A 70 5.87 -7.62 0.33
CA LEU A 70 5.14 -8.25 1.43
C LEU A 70 6.08 -8.95 2.42
N GLN A 71 7.15 -9.60 1.97
CA GLN A 71 8.14 -10.19 2.87
C GLN A 71 8.85 -9.13 3.71
N GLU A 72 9.18 -7.97 3.13
CA GLU A 72 9.80 -6.85 3.87
C GLU A 72 8.84 -6.19 4.87
N PHE A 73 7.53 -6.20 4.59
CA PHE A 73 6.51 -5.56 5.44
C PHE A 73 5.80 -6.52 6.41
N GLN A 74 6.09 -7.83 6.34
CA GLN A 74 5.68 -8.79 7.37
C GLN A 74 6.52 -8.52 8.61
N GLY A 75 5.96 -7.72 9.53
CA GLY A 75 6.54 -7.47 10.84
C GLY A 75 6.55 -8.69 11.74
#